data_AF-A0AA38SS95-F1
#
_entry.id   AF-A0AA38SS95-F1
#
_cell.length_a   1.000
_cell.length_b   1.000
_cell.length_c   1.000
_cell.angle_alpha   90.00
_cell.angle_beta   90.00
_cell.angle_gamma   90.00
#
_symmetry.space_group_name_H-M   'P 1'
#
loop_
_entity.id
_entity.type
_entity.pdbx_description
1 polymer ?
#
loop_
_entity_poly.entity_id
_entity_poly.type
_entity_poly.pdbx_seq_one_letter_code
_entity_poly.pdbx_strand_id
1 'polypeptide(L)'
;MEIQNQKPHTSSINPKQDQELELEPFTCEICTEPITLPNNKFKNGDKCVHPFCTDCMIGFIQVKLDDNVSDIKCPHPTCNHSLEPLSCHPKIAHQLFDKWCDKLCESTVLNLDGVYCPNKYCSELIVNECGDHGSLKRCLCPNCKKPFCFQCKIPWHVGYKCEEITETMDENDVAFGVLFERKRWKRCPNCRHCVELSRGCTSIICRCGVIFCYKCGKKLTLQHICCKHGGNDHFGWYLIVYAFIWVLVAGFLIYSAGTNAKWLQD
;
A
#
# COMPACT_ATOMS: atom_id res chain seq x y z
N MET A 1 -71.43 5.29 45.16
CA MET A 1 -70.02 5.62 44.91
C MET A 1 -69.91 6.00 43.45
N GLU A 2 -69.45 7.22 43.26
CA GLU A 2 -68.90 7.86 42.05
C GLU A 2 -69.71 7.79 40.73
N ILE A 3 -70.31 8.89 40.20
CA ILE A 3 -69.68 10.14 39.67
C ILE A 3 -68.89 9.77 38.39
N GLN A 4 -69.09 10.29 37.17
CA GLN A 4 -69.66 11.51 36.57
C GLN A 4 -70.01 11.17 35.09
N ASN A 5 -71.10 11.67 34.48
CA ASN A 5 -71.19 12.97 33.76
C ASN A 5 -70.07 13.15 32.70
N GLN A 6 -70.27 13.69 31.51
CA GLN A 6 -71.36 14.47 30.95
C GLN A 6 -71.17 14.58 29.43
N LYS A 7 -72.22 15.13 28.84
CA LYS A 7 -72.63 15.23 27.43
C LYS A 7 -71.87 16.36 26.67
N PRO A 8 -72.30 16.73 25.44
CA PRO A 8 -71.51 16.82 24.21
C PRO A 8 -71.02 18.25 23.88
N HIS A 9 -70.23 18.46 22.83
CA HIS A 9 -70.41 19.62 21.94
C HIS A 9 -69.63 19.52 20.62
N THR A 10 -70.37 19.87 19.57
CA THR A 10 -70.02 20.26 18.20
C THR A 10 -68.75 21.10 18.01
N SER A 11 -68.05 20.87 16.89
CA SER A 11 -67.61 21.98 16.02
C SER A 11 -67.21 21.48 14.61
N SER A 12 -67.81 22.14 13.63
CA SER A 12 -67.45 22.18 12.20
C SER A 12 -66.06 22.82 11.99
N ILE A 13 -65.42 22.56 10.84
CA ILE A 13 -64.57 23.45 9.99
C ILE A 13 -63.66 22.54 9.11
N ASN A 14 -63.97 22.27 7.84
CA ASN A 14 -63.65 22.96 6.56
C ASN A 14 -62.28 22.55 5.94
N PRO A 15 -62.05 22.65 4.60
CA PRO A 15 -61.47 21.58 3.80
C PRO A 15 -60.07 21.95 3.28
N LYS A 16 -59.42 20.97 2.66
CA LYS A 16 -58.33 21.05 1.69
C LYS A 16 -57.90 22.48 1.29
N GLN A 17 -56.74 22.90 1.79
CA GLN A 17 -55.87 23.84 1.09
C GLN A 17 -54.75 23.02 0.45
N ASP A 18 -54.90 22.75 -0.83
CA ASP A 18 -53.78 22.36 -1.68
C ASP A 18 -52.83 23.56 -1.72
N GLN A 19 -51.66 23.44 -1.08
CA GLN A 19 -50.61 24.45 -1.14
C GLN A 19 -49.96 24.41 -2.53
N GLU A 20 -50.39 25.32 -3.38
CA GLU A 20 -49.65 25.74 -4.56
C GLU A 20 -48.34 26.40 -4.06
N LEU A 21 -47.22 25.68 -4.19
CA LEU A 21 -45.88 26.20 -3.90
C LEU A 21 -45.57 27.30 -4.93
N GLU A 22 -45.81 28.56 -4.54
CA GLU A 22 -45.32 29.74 -5.26
C GLU A 22 -43.79 29.65 -5.36
N LEU A 23 -43.29 29.20 -6.50
CA LEU A 23 -41.86 29.11 -6.80
C LEU A 23 -41.43 30.44 -7.41
N GLU A 24 -40.66 31.22 -6.65
CA GLU A 24 -40.27 32.56 -7.05
C GLU A 24 -39.40 32.55 -8.32
N PRO A 25 -39.67 33.45 -9.30
CA PRO A 25 -38.80 33.64 -10.44
C PRO A 25 -37.42 34.13 -9.97
N PHE A 26 -36.37 33.70 -10.65
CA PHE A 26 -35.00 34.10 -10.33
C PHE A 26 -34.24 34.49 -11.60
N THR A 27 -33.22 35.34 -11.46
CA THR A 27 -32.33 35.68 -12.57
C THR A 27 -31.09 34.81 -12.53
N CYS A 28 -30.75 34.16 -13.64
CA CYS A 28 -29.54 33.35 -13.71
C CYS A 28 -28.29 34.23 -13.73
N GLU A 29 -27.30 33.95 -12.87
CA GLU A 29 -26.05 34.73 -12.84
C GLU A 29 -25.08 34.47 -14.01
N ILE A 30 -25.31 33.43 -14.83
CA ILE A 30 -24.48 33.11 -16.00
C ILE A 30 -25.03 33.77 -17.27
N CYS A 31 -26.29 33.49 -17.63
CA CYS A 31 -26.91 34.08 -18.83
C CYS A 31 -27.58 35.43 -18.57
N THR A 32 -27.72 35.86 -17.31
CA THR A 32 -28.43 37.09 -16.89
C THR A 32 -29.91 37.14 -17.26
N GLU A 33 -30.50 36.01 -17.66
CA GLU A 33 -31.91 35.91 -18.05
C GLU A 33 -32.81 35.58 -16.86
N PRO A 34 -34.03 36.17 -16.79
CA PRO A 34 -35.04 35.80 -15.81
C PRO A 34 -35.65 34.44 -16.14
N ILE A 35 -35.67 33.56 -15.16
CA ILE A 35 -36.21 32.20 -15.26
C ILE A 35 -37.53 32.15 -14.51
N THR A 36 -38.61 31.88 -15.25
CA THR A 36 -39.98 31.84 -14.74
C THR A 36 -40.49 30.42 -14.46
N LEU A 37 -39.78 29.40 -14.94
CA LEU A 37 -40.19 28.01 -14.81
C LEU A 37 -39.53 27.34 -13.60
N PRO A 38 -40.33 26.64 -12.76
CA PRO A 38 -39.85 26.08 -11.48
C PRO A 38 -38.79 25.00 -11.62
N ASN A 39 -38.77 24.27 -12.74
CA ASN A 39 -37.85 23.15 -12.94
C ASN A 39 -36.51 23.55 -13.59
N ASN A 40 -36.34 24.84 -13.92
CA ASN A 40 -35.15 25.30 -14.61
C ASN A 40 -34.03 25.71 -13.63
N LYS A 41 -34.30 25.87 -12.33
CA LYS A 41 -33.26 26.12 -11.33
C LYS A 41 -32.40 24.87 -11.11
N PHE A 42 -31.09 25.00 -11.30
CA PHE A 42 -30.15 23.96 -10.98
C PHE A 42 -30.01 23.80 -9.46
N LYS A 43 -29.94 22.55 -8.98
CA LYS A 43 -29.77 22.23 -7.56
C LYS A 43 -28.54 21.35 -7.40
N ASN A 44 -27.57 21.81 -6.60
CA ASN A 44 -26.37 21.03 -6.27
C ASN A 44 -26.59 20.20 -5.00
N GLY A 45 -27.60 19.31 -4.98
CA GLY A 45 -27.89 18.43 -3.84
C GLY A 45 -27.92 19.14 -2.47
N ASP A 46 -28.49 20.35 -2.42
CA ASP A 46 -28.58 21.24 -1.26
C ASP A 46 -27.24 21.73 -0.66
N LYS A 47 -26.10 21.49 -1.33
CA LYS A 47 -24.78 22.00 -0.91
C LYS A 47 -24.64 23.51 -1.10
N CYS A 48 -25.37 24.10 -2.05
CA CYS A 48 -25.42 25.53 -2.27
C CYS A 48 -26.70 25.95 -3.01
N VAL A 49 -27.12 27.21 -2.85
CA VAL A 49 -28.40 27.74 -3.37
C VAL A 49 -28.26 28.81 -4.47
N HIS A 50 -27.09 28.89 -5.09
CA HIS A 50 -26.78 29.91 -6.10
C HIS A 50 -27.71 29.84 -7.32
N PRO A 51 -28.14 30.99 -7.87
CA PRO A 51 -29.19 31.07 -8.89
C PRO A 51 -28.62 30.80 -10.29
N PHE A 52 -28.50 29.52 -10.66
CA PHE A 52 -28.14 29.11 -12.02
C PHE A 52 -29.29 28.35 -12.69
N CYS A 53 -29.54 28.66 -13.97
CA CYS A 53 -30.43 27.83 -14.78
C CYS A 53 -29.72 26.52 -15.16
N THR A 54 -30.51 25.48 -15.40
CA THR A 54 -30.01 24.13 -15.70
C THR A 54 -29.23 24.11 -17.01
N ASP A 55 -29.66 24.86 -18.03
CA ASP A 55 -28.99 24.93 -19.33
C ASP A 55 -27.57 25.53 -19.22
N CYS A 56 -27.42 26.63 -18.48
CA CYS A 56 -26.11 27.22 -18.21
C CYS A 56 -25.18 26.26 -17.44
N MET A 57 -25.74 25.51 -16.49
CA MET A 57 -24.95 24.54 -15.73
C MET A 57 -24.52 23.34 -16.59
N ILE A 58 -25.37 22.85 -17.50
CA ILE A 58 -25.00 21.82 -18.47
C ILE A 58 -23.86 22.33 -19.36
N GLY A 59 -23.99 23.53 -19.91
CA GLY A 59 -22.94 24.14 -20.74
C GLY A 59 -21.64 24.35 -19.98
N PHE A 60 -21.72 24.80 -18.73
CA PHE A 60 -20.54 24.95 -17.86
C PHE A 60 -19.83 23.62 -17.59
N ILE A 61 -20.59 22.55 -17.28
CA ILE A 61 -20.05 21.21 -17.09
C ILE A 61 -19.33 20.73 -18.35
N GLN A 62 -19.96 20.90 -19.52
CA GLN A 62 -19.37 20.54 -20.81
C GLN A 62 -18.03 21.24 -21.04
N VAL A 63 -17.98 22.56 -20.90
CA VAL A 63 -16.74 23.35 -21.08
C VAL A 63 -15.66 22.91 -20.10
N LYS A 64 -16.00 22.67 -18.83
CA LYS A 64 -15.02 22.21 -17.84
C LYS A 64 -14.44 20.83 -18.16
N LEU A 65 -15.25 19.92 -18.68
CA LEU A 65 -14.77 18.61 -19.12
C LEU A 65 -13.93 18.70 -20.39
N ASP A 66 -14.24 19.63 -21.29
CA ASP A 66 -13.41 19.94 -22.47
C ASP A 66 -12.05 20.52 -22.06
N ASP A 67 -12.00 21.31 -20.98
CA ASP A 67 -10.77 21.82 -20.36
C ASP A 67 -10.02 20.77 -19.51
N ASN A 68 -10.43 19.48 -19.55
CA ASN A 68 -9.89 18.39 -18.73
C ASN A 68 -10.00 18.59 -17.20
N VAL A 69 -10.99 19.36 -16.73
CA VAL A 69 -11.27 19.55 -15.30
C VAL A 69 -12.37 18.59 -14.86
N SER A 70 -12.02 17.57 -14.07
CA SER A 70 -12.96 16.57 -13.54
C SER A 70 -13.61 16.98 -12.21
N ASP A 71 -12.90 17.70 -11.33
CA ASP A 71 -13.46 18.32 -10.11
C ASP A 71 -14.12 19.65 -10.44
N ILE A 72 -15.39 19.60 -10.82
CA ILE A 72 -16.16 20.77 -11.22
C ILE A 72 -16.82 21.41 -10.00
N LYS A 73 -16.43 22.65 -9.70
CA LYS A 73 -16.99 23.44 -8.59
C LYS A 73 -18.15 24.31 -9.03
N CYS A 74 -18.96 24.73 -8.06
CA CYS A 74 -19.97 25.76 -8.27
C CYS A 74 -19.35 27.00 -8.94
N PRO A 75 -19.96 27.56 -10.00
CA PRO A 75 -19.43 28.74 -10.69
C PRO A 75 -19.38 30.01 -9.83
N HIS A 76 -20.11 30.05 -8.72
CA HIS A 76 -20.18 31.23 -7.87
C HIS A 76 -18.82 31.52 -7.21
N PRO A 77 -18.24 32.74 -7.32
CA PRO A 77 -16.86 33.03 -6.92
C PRO A 77 -16.50 32.72 -5.46
N THR A 78 -17.47 32.83 -4.56
CA THR A 78 -17.28 32.57 -3.11
C THR A 78 -17.68 31.15 -2.70
N CYS A 79 -18.05 30.29 -3.65
CA CYS A 79 -18.49 28.93 -3.38
C CYS A 79 -17.41 27.92 -3.75
N ASN A 80 -17.08 27.02 -2.82
CA ASN A 80 -16.10 25.95 -3.03
C ASN A 80 -16.73 24.55 -3.04
N HIS A 81 -18.06 24.46 -3.16
CA HIS A 81 -18.76 23.18 -3.21
C HIS A 81 -18.62 22.55 -4.60
N SER A 82 -18.07 21.33 -4.64
CA SER A 82 -18.04 20.52 -5.86
C SER A 82 -19.42 20.02 -6.25
N LEU A 83 -19.63 19.90 -7.55
CA LEU A 83 -20.79 19.25 -8.14
C LEU A 83 -20.62 17.74 -8.07
N GLU A 84 -21.71 17.04 -7.76
CA GLU A 84 -21.71 15.57 -7.70
C GLU A 84 -22.33 15.00 -8.98
N PRO A 85 -21.58 14.22 -9.79
CA PRO A 85 -22.05 13.71 -11.07
C PRO A 85 -23.38 12.96 -10.97
N LEU A 86 -23.55 12.13 -9.93
CA LEU A 86 -24.76 11.33 -9.72
C LEU A 86 -26.00 12.21 -9.49
N SER A 87 -25.85 13.34 -8.79
CA SER A 87 -26.92 14.32 -8.60
C SER A 87 -27.26 15.09 -9.88
N CYS A 88 -26.28 15.20 -10.79
CA CYS A 88 -26.44 15.88 -12.08
C CYS A 88 -27.00 14.96 -13.17
N HIS A 89 -26.83 13.64 -13.04
CA HIS A 89 -27.23 12.64 -14.05
C HIS A 89 -28.66 12.81 -14.57
N PRO A 90 -29.71 13.07 -13.75
CA PRO A 90 -31.07 13.27 -14.26
C PRO A 90 -31.26 14.54 -15.09
N LYS A 91 -30.31 15.49 -15.04
CA LYS A 91 -30.39 16.81 -15.68
C LYS A 91 -29.49 16.92 -16.91
N ILE A 92 -28.52 16.02 -17.08
CA ILE A 92 -27.53 16.09 -18.16
C ILE A 92 -27.71 14.93 -19.14
N ALA A 93 -27.20 15.08 -20.37
CA ALA A 93 -27.22 13.99 -21.34
C ALA A 93 -26.32 12.82 -20.90
N HIS A 94 -26.74 11.59 -21.20
CA HIS A 94 -25.99 10.37 -20.84
C HIS A 94 -24.53 10.41 -21.31
N GLN A 95 -24.28 10.84 -22.55
CA GLN A 95 -22.93 10.97 -23.10
C GLN A 95 -22.04 11.94 -22.32
N LEU A 96 -22.63 13.03 -21.80
CA LEU A 96 -21.91 14.01 -20.99
C LEU A 96 -21.59 13.44 -19.60
N PHE A 97 -22.54 12.70 -19.02
CA PHE A 97 -22.32 12.00 -17.76
C PHE A 97 -21.22 10.96 -17.87
N ASP A 98 -21.25 10.10 -18.89
CA ASP A 98 -20.22 9.08 -19.14
C ASP A 98 -18.84 9.73 -19.27
N LYS A 99 -18.73 10.80 -20.08
CA LYS A 99 -17.50 11.56 -20.24
C LYS A 99 -16.98 12.12 -18.91
N TRP A 100 -17.88 12.59 -18.04
CA TRP A 100 -17.50 13.07 -16.71
C TRP A 100 -16.97 11.93 -15.85
N CYS A 101 -17.66 10.78 -15.82
CA CYS A 101 -17.22 9.59 -15.11
C CYS A 101 -15.84 9.12 -15.59
N ASP A 102 -15.62 9.05 -16.90
CA ASP A 102 -14.33 8.68 -17.49
C ASP A 102 -13.22 9.61 -17.03
N LYS A 103 -13.46 10.94 -17.04
CA LYS A 103 -12.50 11.94 -16.57
C LYS A 103 -12.20 11.85 -15.08
N LEU A 104 -13.21 11.55 -14.26
CA LEU A 104 -13.01 11.32 -12.83
C LEU A 104 -12.18 10.05 -12.58
N CYS A 105 -12.48 8.97 -13.30
CA CYS A 105 -11.70 7.74 -13.25
C CYS A 105 -10.25 7.98 -13.70
N GLU A 106 -10.04 8.66 -14.83
CA GLU A 106 -8.72 9.03 -15.35
C GLU A 106 -7.93 9.85 -14.32
N SER A 107 -8.54 10.90 -13.74
CA SER A 107 -7.88 11.73 -12.72
C SER A 107 -7.52 10.94 -11.46
N THR A 108 -8.33 9.96 -11.08
CA THR A 108 -8.05 9.08 -9.93
C THR A 108 -6.89 8.14 -10.23
N VAL A 109 -6.87 7.53 -11.41
CA VAL A 109 -5.80 6.64 -11.87
C VAL A 109 -4.47 7.38 -12.01
N LEU A 110 -4.46 8.62 -12.50
CA LEU A 110 -3.26 9.44 -12.63
C LEU A 110 -2.62 9.82 -11.29
N ASN A 111 -3.42 9.88 -10.22
CA ASN A 111 -2.92 10.13 -8.86
C ASN A 111 -2.31 8.88 -8.20
N LEU A 112 -2.46 7.71 -8.81
CA LEU A 112 -1.85 6.46 -8.33
C LEU A 112 -0.51 6.21 -9.02
N ASP A 113 0.41 5.58 -8.29
CA ASP A 113 1.64 5.09 -8.90
C ASP A 113 1.31 3.98 -9.90
N GLY A 114 1.68 4.18 -11.17
CA GLY A 114 1.41 3.25 -12.26
C GLY A 114 2.66 2.90 -13.07
N VAL A 115 2.70 1.66 -13.56
CA VAL A 115 3.74 1.17 -14.48
C VAL A 115 3.10 0.39 -15.60
N TYR A 116 3.47 0.73 -16.84
CA TYR A 116 3.15 -0.09 -18.00
C TYR A 116 3.98 -1.37 -17.98
N CYS A 117 3.34 -2.49 -18.33
CA CYS A 117 4.00 -3.79 -18.41
C CYS A 117 5.22 -3.69 -19.36
N PRO A 118 6.44 -4.02 -18.90
CA PRO A 118 7.64 -3.92 -19.73
C PRO A 118 7.68 -4.89 -20.91
N ASN A 119 6.74 -5.84 -20.97
CA ASN A 119 6.59 -6.73 -22.10
C ASN A 119 6.00 -5.95 -23.29
N LYS A 120 6.81 -5.74 -24.33
CA LYS A 120 6.45 -5.04 -25.58
C LYS A 120 5.17 -5.54 -26.27
N TYR A 121 4.74 -6.77 -25.99
CA TYR A 121 3.53 -7.36 -26.56
C TYR A 121 2.30 -7.28 -25.63
N CYS A 122 2.42 -6.69 -24.44
CA CYS A 122 1.35 -6.62 -23.45
C CYS A 122 0.96 -5.18 -23.14
N SER A 123 1.93 -4.34 -22.74
CA SER A 123 1.74 -2.91 -22.45
C SER A 123 0.57 -2.56 -21.53
N GLU A 124 0.12 -3.51 -20.70
CA GLU A 124 -0.96 -3.31 -19.73
C GLU A 124 -0.55 -2.28 -18.67
N LEU A 125 -1.42 -1.33 -18.34
CA LEU A 125 -1.19 -0.41 -17.22
C LEU A 125 -1.45 -1.13 -15.89
N ILE A 126 -0.48 -1.09 -14.99
CA ILE A 126 -0.56 -1.73 -13.67
C ILE A 126 -0.46 -0.63 -12.63
N VAL A 127 -1.53 -0.43 -11.86
CA VAL A 127 -1.62 0.58 -10.80
C VAL A 127 -1.33 -0.03 -9.43
N ASN A 128 -0.69 0.76 -8.57
CA ASN A 128 -0.47 0.42 -7.17
C ASN A 128 -1.59 1.00 -6.29
N GLU A 129 -2.56 0.16 -5.96
CA GLU A 129 -3.69 0.53 -5.08
C GLU A 129 -3.33 0.45 -3.59
N CYS A 130 -2.19 -0.12 -3.23
CA CYS A 130 -1.85 -0.42 -1.84
C CYS A 130 -1.25 0.76 -1.06
N GLY A 131 -1.00 1.92 -1.69
CA GLY A 131 -0.50 3.14 -1.02
C GLY A 131 0.93 3.07 -0.47
N ASP A 132 1.59 1.92 -0.55
CA ASP A 132 2.99 1.75 -0.15
C ASP A 132 3.92 2.23 -1.28
N HIS A 133 4.15 3.55 -1.33
CA HIS A 133 4.96 4.26 -2.33
C HIS A 133 6.48 3.92 -2.33
N GLY A 134 6.90 2.73 -1.89
CA GLY A 134 8.33 2.38 -1.85
C GLY A 134 8.73 0.96 -1.47
N SER A 135 7.79 0.09 -1.05
CA SER A 135 8.11 -1.30 -0.67
C SER A 135 7.94 -2.29 -1.84
N LEU A 136 7.16 -1.93 -2.86
CA LEU A 136 6.83 -2.80 -3.99
C LEU A 136 7.97 -2.86 -5.01
N LYS A 137 8.67 -3.98 -5.01
CA LYS A 137 9.72 -4.28 -6.00
C LYS A 137 9.27 -5.30 -7.03
N ARG A 138 8.97 -6.53 -6.60
CA ARG A 138 8.60 -7.62 -7.52
C ARG A 138 7.09 -7.66 -7.74
N CYS A 139 6.66 -7.53 -8.99
CA CYS A 139 5.26 -7.64 -9.38
C CYS A 139 5.08 -8.65 -10.51
N LEU A 140 3.88 -9.22 -10.63
CA LEU A 140 3.47 -10.05 -11.75
C LEU A 140 2.44 -9.26 -12.56
N CYS A 141 2.63 -9.18 -13.88
CA CYS A 141 1.63 -8.57 -14.74
C CYS A 141 0.31 -9.36 -14.66
N PRO A 142 -0.85 -8.74 -14.36
CA PRO A 142 -2.13 -9.44 -14.30
C PRO A 142 -2.53 -10.08 -15.63
N ASN A 143 -2.16 -9.47 -16.75
CA ASN A 143 -2.48 -9.92 -18.10
C ASN A 143 -1.51 -11.03 -18.56
N CYS A 144 -0.23 -10.72 -18.80
CA CYS A 144 0.72 -11.69 -19.35
C CYS A 144 1.45 -12.58 -18.31
N LYS A 145 1.22 -12.39 -17.01
CA LYS A 145 1.83 -13.13 -15.89
C LYS A 145 3.36 -13.08 -15.82
N LYS A 146 4.02 -12.25 -16.64
CA LYS A 146 5.48 -12.07 -16.59
C LYS A 146 5.87 -11.23 -15.37
N PRO A 147 6.93 -11.63 -14.63
CA PRO A 147 7.42 -10.85 -13.50
C PRO A 147 8.20 -9.62 -13.98
N PHE A 148 8.04 -8.52 -13.27
CA PHE A 148 8.74 -7.26 -13.53
C PHE A 148 9.08 -6.54 -12.23
N CYS A 149 10.00 -5.59 -12.32
CA CYS A 149 10.33 -4.70 -11.21
C CYS A 149 9.48 -3.42 -11.30
N PHE A 150 8.65 -3.13 -10.30
CA PHE A 150 7.79 -1.95 -10.29
C PHE A 150 8.61 -0.66 -10.15
N GLN A 151 9.67 -0.68 -9.35
CA GLN A 151 10.56 0.46 -9.16
C GLN A 151 11.39 0.77 -10.42
N CYS A 152 11.95 -0.27 -11.06
CA CYS A 152 12.84 -0.11 -12.20
C CYS A 152 12.11 -0.13 -13.58
N LYS A 153 10.83 -0.52 -13.63
CA LYS A 153 10.00 -0.59 -14.84
C LYS A 153 10.56 -1.48 -15.96
N ILE A 154 11.22 -2.57 -15.58
CA ILE A 154 11.86 -3.54 -16.50
C ILE A 154 11.50 -4.98 -16.12
N PRO A 155 11.74 -5.97 -17.00
CA PRO A 155 11.61 -7.38 -16.64
C PRO A 155 12.36 -7.71 -15.35
N TRP A 156 11.81 -8.66 -14.57
CA TRP A 156 12.33 -8.93 -13.24
C TRP A 156 13.79 -9.40 -13.27
N HIS A 157 14.63 -8.76 -12.47
CA HIS A 157 16.07 -8.99 -12.41
C HIS A 157 16.46 -9.58 -11.04
N VAL A 158 17.00 -10.79 -11.04
CA VAL A 158 17.48 -11.43 -9.80
C VAL A 158 18.99 -11.20 -9.66
N GLY A 159 19.44 -10.91 -8.44
CA GLY A 159 20.87 -10.81 -8.11
C GLY A 159 21.52 -9.45 -8.40
N TYR A 160 20.83 -8.59 -9.16
CA TYR A 160 21.16 -7.19 -9.35
C TYR A 160 20.27 -6.33 -8.45
N LYS A 161 20.86 -5.30 -7.85
CA LYS A 161 20.04 -4.23 -7.25
C LYS A 161 19.50 -3.34 -8.37
N CYS A 162 18.42 -2.61 -8.07
CA CYS A 162 17.81 -1.70 -9.05
C CYS A 162 18.81 -0.65 -9.57
N GLU A 163 19.75 -0.21 -8.71
CA GLU A 163 20.76 0.79 -9.06
C GLU A 163 21.89 0.24 -9.94
N GLU A 164 22.03 -1.09 -10.06
CA GLU A 164 23.08 -1.74 -10.84
C GLU A 164 22.65 -2.05 -12.28
N ILE A 165 21.44 -1.63 -12.66
CA ILE A 165 20.84 -2.00 -13.94
C ILE A 165 21.00 -0.84 -14.90
N THR A 166 21.62 -1.14 -16.03
CA THR A 166 21.78 -0.23 -17.15
C THR A 166 20.70 -0.48 -18.19
N GLU A 167 20.42 0.54 -19.03
CA GLU A 167 19.47 0.46 -20.16
C GLU A 167 19.82 -0.62 -21.20
N THR A 168 21.00 -1.24 -21.09
CA THR A 168 21.53 -2.25 -22.01
C THR A 168 21.19 -3.69 -21.63
N MET A 169 20.39 -3.93 -20.58
CA MET A 169 20.03 -5.31 -20.20
C MET A 169 19.20 -5.97 -21.31
N ASP A 170 19.76 -7.02 -21.91
CA ASP A 170 19.12 -7.76 -22.99
C ASP A 170 18.37 -9.01 -22.48
N GLU A 171 17.76 -9.78 -23.39
CA GLU A 171 17.08 -11.03 -23.04
C GLU A 171 18.02 -12.06 -22.39
N ASN A 172 19.31 -12.01 -22.71
CA ASN A 172 20.32 -12.90 -22.17
C ASN A 172 20.67 -12.53 -20.72
N ASP A 173 20.70 -11.25 -20.38
CA ASP A 173 20.85 -10.78 -18.99
C ASP A 173 19.68 -11.20 -18.09
N VAL A 174 18.45 -11.16 -18.64
CA VAL A 174 17.25 -11.67 -17.95
C VAL A 174 17.36 -13.18 -17.76
N ALA A 175 17.73 -13.93 -18.81
CA ALA A 175 17.92 -15.38 -18.74
C ALA A 175 19.02 -15.76 -17.74
N PHE A 176 20.12 -15.00 -17.70
CA PHE A 176 21.19 -15.17 -16.71
C PHE A 176 20.68 -14.91 -15.29
N GLY A 177 19.87 -13.87 -15.08
CA GLY A 177 19.22 -13.60 -13.80
C GLY A 177 18.34 -14.77 -13.32
N VAL A 178 17.53 -15.34 -14.22
CA VAL A 178 16.72 -16.54 -13.92
C VAL A 178 17.60 -17.73 -13.55
N LEU A 179 18.68 -17.96 -14.31
CA LEU A 179 19.62 -19.05 -14.03
C LEU A 179 20.33 -18.84 -12.68
N PHE A 180 20.73 -17.61 -12.38
CA PHE A 180 21.34 -17.21 -11.12
C PHE A 180 20.44 -17.53 -9.92
N GLU A 181 19.13 -17.23 -10.03
CA GLU A 181 18.13 -17.58 -9.01
C GLU A 181 17.98 -19.10 -8.86
N ARG A 182 17.77 -19.80 -9.98
CA ARG A 182 17.53 -21.25 -10.01
C ARG A 182 18.71 -22.03 -9.43
N LYS A 183 19.93 -21.61 -9.75
CA LYS A 183 21.17 -22.24 -9.27
C LYS A 183 21.61 -21.75 -7.88
N ARG A 184 20.90 -20.76 -7.31
CA ARG A 184 21.22 -20.12 -6.03
C ARG A 184 22.67 -19.62 -5.98
N TRP A 185 23.17 -19.12 -7.11
CA TRP A 185 24.50 -18.53 -7.18
C TRP A 185 24.61 -17.31 -6.27
N LYS A 186 25.84 -16.99 -5.86
CA LYS A 186 26.11 -15.84 -4.99
C LYS A 186 27.11 -14.90 -5.62
N ARG A 187 26.93 -13.61 -5.36
CA ARG A 187 27.91 -12.59 -5.74
C ARG A 187 28.90 -12.38 -4.62
N CYS A 188 30.17 -12.23 -4.99
CA CYS A 188 31.18 -11.79 -4.04
C CYS A 188 30.77 -10.43 -3.45
N PRO A 189 30.81 -10.25 -2.11
CA PRO A 189 30.50 -8.96 -1.49
C PRO A 189 31.53 -7.87 -1.79
N ASN A 190 32.67 -8.21 -2.40
CA ASN A 190 33.74 -7.27 -2.74
C ASN A 190 33.76 -6.94 -4.23
N CYS A 191 33.98 -7.93 -5.10
CA CYS A 191 34.13 -7.71 -6.54
C CYS A 191 32.86 -8.00 -7.35
N ARG A 192 31.74 -8.34 -6.70
CA ARG A 192 30.42 -8.65 -7.30
C ARG A 192 30.37 -9.80 -8.32
N HIS A 193 31.50 -10.45 -8.64
CA HIS A 193 31.53 -11.61 -9.52
C HIS A 193 30.60 -12.72 -9.01
N CYS A 194 29.86 -13.32 -9.94
CA CYS A 194 29.00 -14.47 -9.65
C CYS A 194 29.87 -15.71 -9.40
N VAL A 195 29.55 -16.42 -8.33
CA VAL A 195 30.26 -17.62 -7.89
C VAL A 195 29.26 -18.76 -7.82
N GLU A 196 29.65 -19.90 -8.38
CA GLU A 196 28.98 -21.19 -8.24
C GLU A 196 29.72 -22.04 -7.21
N LEU A 197 28.97 -22.68 -6.29
CA LEU A 197 29.49 -23.69 -5.39
C LEU A 197 29.07 -25.07 -5.90
N SER A 198 30.02 -25.83 -6.43
CA SER A 198 29.76 -27.18 -6.93
C SER A 198 29.55 -28.19 -5.79
N ARG A 199 30.45 -28.21 -4.79
CA ARG A 199 30.41 -29.08 -3.60
C ARG A 199 31.22 -28.44 -2.45
N GLY A 200 30.99 -28.87 -1.21
CA GLY A 200 31.86 -28.57 -0.06
C GLY A 200 31.30 -27.55 0.93
N CYS A 201 32.20 -26.89 1.67
CA CYS A 201 31.87 -25.96 2.74
C CYS A 201 31.22 -24.68 2.20
N THR A 202 30.33 -24.09 3.00
CA THR A 202 29.69 -22.81 2.66
C THR A 202 30.60 -21.61 2.85
N SER A 203 31.78 -21.78 3.48
CA SER A 203 32.81 -20.75 3.56
C SER A 203 33.71 -20.85 2.34
N ILE A 204 33.65 -19.87 1.45
CA ILE A 204 34.38 -19.89 0.18
C ILE A 204 35.26 -18.66 0.02
N ILE A 205 36.31 -18.78 -0.79
CA ILE A 205 37.24 -17.70 -1.12
C ILE A 205 36.98 -17.28 -2.57
N CYS A 206 36.70 -15.99 -2.78
CA CYS A 206 36.57 -15.46 -4.14
C CYS A 206 37.94 -15.32 -4.82
N ARG A 207 37.95 -15.26 -6.17
CA ARG A 207 39.17 -14.94 -6.96
C ARG A 207 39.81 -13.61 -6.56
N CYS A 208 39.04 -12.66 -6.02
CA CYS A 208 39.57 -11.41 -5.48
C CYS A 208 40.14 -11.52 -4.06
N GLY A 209 40.27 -12.73 -3.50
CA GLY A 209 40.84 -13.01 -2.17
C GLY A 209 39.88 -12.87 -0.99
N VAL A 210 38.65 -12.38 -1.18
CA VAL A 210 37.70 -12.19 -0.07
C VAL A 210 37.00 -13.51 0.30
N ILE A 211 37.01 -13.82 1.59
CA ILE A 211 36.31 -14.98 2.18
C ILE A 211 34.88 -14.57 2.56
N PHE A 212 33.88 -15.29 2.06
CA PHE A 212 32.47 -15.00 2.33
C PHE A 212 31.62 -16.27 2.40
N CYS A 213 30.48 -16.16 3.10
CA CYS A 213 29.55 -17.27 3.28
C CYS A 213 28.64 -17.41 2.06
N TYR A 214 28.66 -18.57 1.41
CA TYR A 214 27.84 -18.90 0.25
C TYR A 214 26.35 -19.04 0.58
N LYS A 215 25.97 -19.27 1.85
CA LYS A 215 24.54 -19.27 2.24
C LYS A 215 23.95 -17.86 2.17
N CYS A 216 24.60 -16.88 2.79
CA CYS A 216 24.05 -15.53 2.93
C CYS A 216 24.71 -14.46 2.06
N GLY A 217 25.81 -14.76 1.37
CA GLY A 217 26.56 -13.82 0.52
C GLY A 217 27.33 -12.71 1.27
N LYS A 218 27.50 -12.81 2.59
CA LYS A 218 28.16 -11.78 3.42
C LYS A 218 29.61 -12.17 3.73
N LYS A 219 30.49 -11.18 3.88
CA LYS A 219 31.88 -11.37 4.31
C LYS A 219 31.91 -12.17 5.61
N LEU A 220 32.78 -13.18 5.68
CA LEU A 220 32.97 -13.99 6.89
C LEU A 220 33.80 -13.19 7.88
N THR A 221 33.17 -12.75 8.97
CA THR A 221 33.84 -12.19 10.15
C THR A 221 33.72 -13.19 11.30
N LEU A 222 34.50 -13.02 12.37
CA LEU A 222 34.48 -13.90 13.56
C LEU A 222 33.09 -14.05 14.19
N GLN A 223 32.19 -13.08 13.99
CA GLN A 223 30.83 -13.05 14.51
C GLN A 223 29.77 -13.50 13.48
N HIS A 224 30.15 -14.20 12.41
CA HIS A 224 29.21 -14.56 11.36
C HIS A 224 28.29 -15.75 11.73
N ILE A 225 27.06 -15.43 12.16
CA ILE A 225 26.10 -16.39 12.75
C ILE A 225 25.52 -17.40 11.74
N CYS A 226 25.61 -17.16 10.42
CA CYS A 226 25.00 -18.06 9.42
C CYS A 226 25.75 -19.40 9.26
N CYS A 227 26.95 -19.51 9.83
CA CYS A 227 27.75 -20.73 9.90
C CYS A 227 28.12 -21.04 11.36
N LYS A 228 27.12 -21.21 12.25
CA LYS A 228 27.35 -22.00 13.46
C LYS A 228 27.57 -23.46 13.03
N HIS A 229 28.78 -23.77 12.56
CA HIS A 229 29.26 -25.14 12.66
C HIS A 229 29.41 -25.40 14.16
N GLY A 230 28.74 -26.44 14.65
CA GLY A 230 28.82 -26.86 16.04
C GLY A 230 30.28 -27.06 16.43
N GLY A 231 30.85 -26.07 17.10
CA GLY A 231 31.95 -26.30 18.01
C GLY A 231 31.37 -27.13 19.12
N ASN A 232 31.82 -28.37 19.23
CA ASN A 232 31.51 -29.21 20.38
C ASN A 232 32.15 -28.51 21.59
N ASP A 233 31.34 -27.79 22.36
CA ASP A 233 31.77 -27.07 23.57
C ASP A 233 32.09 -28.08 24.70
N HIS A 234 33.05 -28.99 24.47
CA HIS A 234 33.53 -29.93 25.49
C HIS A 234 34.21 -29.21 26.66
N PHE A 235 34.62 -27.95 26.49
CA PHE A 235 35.33 -27.18 27.51
C PHE A 235 34.46 -26.86 28.73
N GLY A 236 33.14 -26.67 28.53
CA GLY A 236 32.21 -26.41 29.63
C GLY A 236 31.97 -27.63 30.52
N TRP A 237 31.91 -28.83 29.93
CA TRP A 237 31.66 -30.05 30.69
C TRP A 237 32.84 -30.44 31.57
N TYR A 238 34.08 -30.27 31.09
CA TYR A 238 35.27 -30.50 31.91
C TYR A 238 35.31 -29.57 33.13
N LEU A 239 34.99 -28.29 32.99
CA LEU A 239 34.95 -27.36 34.13
C LEU A 239 33.90 -27.75 35.18
N ILE A 240 32.74 -28.25 34.74
CA ILE A 240 31.69 -28.74 35.64
C ILE A 240 32.17 -30.00 36.38
N VAL A 241 32.75 -30.97 35.66
CA VAL A 241 33.27 -32.20 36.27
C VAL A 241 34.41 -31.89 37.25
N TYR A 242 35.33 -30.98 36.90
CA TYR A 242 36.40 -30.54 37.78
C TYR A 242 35.85 -29.85 39.04
N ALA A 243 34.81 -29.02 38.92
CA ALA A 243 34.17 -28.38 40.07
C ALA A 243 33.54 -29.41 41.02
N PHE A 244 32.85 -30.43 40.49
CA PHE A 244 32.28 -31.51 41.31
C PHE A 244 33.36 -32.32 42.03
N ILE A 245 34.46 -32.67 41.33
CA ILE A 245 35.58 -33.37 41.96
C ILE A 245 36.18 -32.52 43.09
N TRP A 246 36.35 -31.22 42.88
CA TRP A 246 36.88 -30.31 43.90
C TRP A 246 35.97 -30.23 45.14
N VAL A 247 34.64 -30.17 44.94
CA VAL A 247 33.67 -30.17 46.05
C VAL A 247 33.73 -31.46 46.85
N LEU A 248 33.87 -32.62 46.19
CA LEU A 248 33.99 -33.91 46.87
C LEU A 248 35.30 -34.02 47.67
N VAL A 249 36.42 -33.57 47.08
CA VAL A 249 37.72 -33.56 47.77
C VAL A 249 37.70 -32.61 48.96
N ALA A 250 37.16 -31.40 48.80
CA ALA A 250 37.01 -30.44 49.90
C ALA A 250 36.09 -30.99 51.01
N GLY A 251 34.97 -31.60 50.64
CA GLY A 251 34.06 -32.26 51.58
C GLY A 251 34.73 -33.39 52.36
N PHE A 252 35.54 -34.22 51.70
CA PHE A 252 36.30 -35.28 52.35
C PHE A 252 37.37 -34.72 53.31
N LEU A 253 38.08 -33.66 52.91
CA LEU A 253 39.06 -33.00 53.78
C LEU A 253 38.39 -32.37 55.01
N ILE A 254 37.25 -31.69 54.84
CA ILE A 254 36.48 -31.13 55.97
C ILE A 254 35.94 -32.24 56.88
N TYR A 255 35.44 -33.34 56.32
CA TYR A 255 34.98 -34.49 57.10
C TYR A 255 36.12 -35.10 57.93
N SER A 256 37.29 -35.31 57.30
CA SER A 256 38.48 -35.84 57.98
C SER A 256 39.03 -34.91 59.07
N ALA A 257 38.94 -33.60 58.86
CA ALA A 257 39.31 -32.60 59.86
C ALA A 257 38.29 -32.56 61.02
N GLY A 258 37.00 -32.73 60.73
CA GLY A 258 35.93 -32.80 61.73
C GLY A 258 35.98 -34.05 62.60
N THR A 259 36.44 -35.20 62.08
CA THR A 259 36.66 -36.41 62.88
C THR A 259 37.88 -36.32 63.78
N ASN A 260 38.90 -35.53 63.41
CA ASN A 260 40.08 -35.29 64.23
C ASN A 260 39.84 -34.26 65.36
N ALA A 261 38.80 -33.43 65.26
CA ALA A 261 38.46 -32.42 66.27
C ALA A 261 37.61 -32.96 67.44
N LYS A 262 37.17 -34.22 67.41
CA LYS A 262 36.33 -34.84 68.46
C LYS A 262 37.09 -35.57 69.57
N TRP A 263 38.43 -35.49 69.59
CA TRP A 263 39.29 -36.15 70.59
C TRP A 263 40.03 -35.16 71.53
N LEU A 264 39.60 -33.90 71.61
CA LEU A 264 40.19 -32.87 72.50
C LEU A 264 39.12 -32.18 73.35
N GLN A 265 38.16 -32.97 73.85
CA GLN A 265 37.31 -32.55 74.95
C GLN A 265 36.81 -33.80 75.70
N ASP A 266 37.75 -34.49 76.34
CA ASP A 266 37.62 -35.27 77.58
C ASP A 266 39.03 -35.47 78.17
#